data_AF-A0A6N7L4U6-F1
#
_entry.id   AF-A0A6N7L4U6-F1
#
_cell.length_a   1.000
_cell.length_b   1.000
_cell.length_c   1.000
_cell.angle_alpha   90.00
_cell.angle_beta   90.00
_cell.angle_gamma   90.00
#
_symmetry.space_group_name_H-M   'P 1'
#
loop_
_entity.id
_entity.type
_entity.pdbx_description
1 polymer ?
#
loop_
_entity_poly.entity_id
_entity_poly.type
_entity_poly.pdbx_seq_one_letter_code
_entity_poly.pdbx_strand_id
1 'polypeptide(L)'
;MTNTQGSPLQLPDIYETRQGHALRDAYERGDMDEARRIEAHVLAEAATTPEEREVFAETLRGAMLFKELTQAKDAGDEARAEEISQRMVKLCSRRTIVQTISAGYLQAGLREGLPKATHDELMAMLAELEVGGEIRRLAESIPVH
;
A
#
# COMPACT_ATOMS: atom_id res chain seq x y z
N MET A 1 -39.17 -25.61 15.88
CA MET A 1 -37.95 -25.71 15.05
C MET A 1 -38.25 -25.02 13.73
N THR A 2 -37.74 -23.81 13.53
CA THR A 2 -37.69 -23.13 12.24
C THR A 2 -36.40 -22.33 12.24
N ASN A 3 -35.41 -22.84 11.50
CA ASN A 3 -34.09 -22.25 11.34
C ASN A 3 -34.21 -20.97 10.51
N THR A 4 -33.93 -19.82 11.14
CA THR A 4 -33.65 -18.58 10.42
C THR A 4 -32.23 -18.70 9.87
N GLN A 5 -32.10 -18.95 8.56
CA GLN A 5 -30.84 -18.75 7.85
C GLN A 5 -30.52 -17.26 7.89
N GLY A 6 -29.69 -16.86 8.86
CA GLY A 6 -29.08 -15.54 8.85
C GLY A 6 -28.16 -15.46 7.64
N SER A 7 -28.49 -14.58 6.69
CA SER A 7 -27.52 -14.11 5.70
C SER A 7 -26.24 -13.71 6.43
N PRO A 8 -25.05 -14.07 5.92
CA PRO A 8 -23.81 -13.59 6.53
C PRO A 8 -23.90 -12.07 6.61
N LEU A 9 -23.68 -11.52 7.81
CA LEU A 9 -23.50 -10.09 8.02
C LEU A 9 -22.45 -9.62 7.02
N GLN A 10 -22.89 -9.05 5.89
CA GLN A 10 -22.02 -8.27 5.02
C GLN A 10 -21.63 -7.06 5.85
N LEU A 11 -20.47 -7.16 6.49
CA LEU A 11 -19.84 -6.02 7.13
C LEU A 11 -19.73 -4.94 6.04
N PRO A 12 -20.23 -3.72 6.28
CA PRO A 12 -20.06 -2.65 5.32
C PRO A 12 -18.56 -2.52 5.03
N ASP A 13 -18.21 -2.35 3.76
CA ASP A 13 -16.84 -2.06 3.34
C ASP A 13 -16.52 -0.60 3.68
N ILE A 14 -16.62 -0.25 4.97
CA ILE A 14 -16.54 1.13 5.45
C ILE A 14 -15.09 1.64 5.47
N TYR A 15 -14.08 0.77 5.35
CA TYR A 15 -12.67 1.16 5.32
C TYR A 15 -12.02 1.23 3.92
N GLU A 16 -12.62 0.64 2.89
CA GLU A 16 -12.62 1.27 1.56
C GLU A 16 -13.49 2.54 1.62
N THR A 17 -13.11 3.44 2.54
CA THR A 17 -13.87 4.62 2.93
C THR A 17 -14.09 5.47 1.69
N ARG A 18 -15.27 6.07 1.60
CA ARG A 18 -15.55 7.20 0.70
C ARG A 18 -14.41 8.23 0.62
N GLN A 19 -13.65 8.40 1.71
CA GLN A 19 -12.48 9.27 1.81
C GLN A 19 -11.28 8.74 1.02
N GLY A 20 -11.02 7.43 1.04
CA GLY A 20 -9.99 6.80 0.18
C GLY A 20 -10.28 7.00 -1.31
N HIS A 21 -11.53 6.80 -1.74
CA HIS A 21 -11.93 7.09 -3.13
C HIS A 21 -11.81 8.59 -3.46
N ALA A 22 -12.31 9.46 -2.58
CA ALA A 22 -12.22 10.91 -2.79
C ALA A 22 -10.76 11.40 -2.87
N LEU A 23 -9.86 10.83 -2.05
CA LEU A 23 -8.44 11.16 -2.06
C LEU A 23 -7.76 10.69 -3.35
N ARG A 24 -8.05 9.47 -3.82
CA ARG A 24 -7.59 8.98 -5.14
C ARG A 24 -8.07 9.92 -6.26
N ASP A 25 -9.36 10.21 -6.30
CA ASP A 25 -9.97 11.01 -7.37
C ASP A 25 -9.44 12.46 -7.36
N ALA A 26 -9.04 12.97 -6.19
CA ALA A 26 -8.34 14.27 -6.07
C ALA A 26 -6.95 14.21 -6.70
N TYR A 27 -6.16 13.15 -6.43
CA TYR A 27 -4.85 12.97 -7.06
C TYR A 27 -4.93 12.77 -8.58
N GLU A 28 -5.89 11.99 -9.06
CA GLU A 28 -6.08 11.75 -10.51
C GLU A 28 -6.39 13.04 -11.27
N ARG A 29 -7.17 13.94 -10.65
CA ARG A 29 -7.51 15.24 -11.24
C ARG A 29 -6.45 16.32 -11.00
N GLY A 30 -5.37 16.00 -10.27
CA GLY A 30 -4.32 16.94 -9.90
C GLY A 30 -4.75 18.01 -8.88
N ASP A 31 -5.88 17.81 -8.19
CA ASP A 31 -6.39 18.72 -7.17
C ASP A 31 -5.68 18.47 -5.83
N MET A 32 -4.47 19.03 -5.72
CA MET A 32 -3.59 18.82 -4.56
C MET A 32 -4.12 19.49 -3.29
N ASP A 33 -4.94 20.54 -3.41
CA ASP A 33 -5.52 21.22 -2.25
C ASP A 33 -6.69 20.42 -1.65
N GLU A 34 -7.53 19.80 -2.49
CA GLU A 34 -8.53 18.84 -2.04
C GLU A 34 -7.87 17.61 -1.40
N ALA A 35 -6.85 17.06 -2.06
CA ALA A 35 -6.12 15.89 -1.55
C ALA A 35 -5.58 16.14 -0.14
N ARG A 36 -4.85 17.25 0.07
CA ARG A 36 -4.31 17.63 1.39
C ARG A 36 -5.38 17.81 2.46
N ARG A 37 -6.55 18.34 2.08
CA ARG A 37 -7.67 18.53 3.02
C ARG A 37 -8.22 17.20 3.50
N ILE A 38 -8.38 16.25 2.57
CA ILE A 38 -8.85 14.89 2.89
C ILE A 38 -7.82 14.17 3.75
N GLU A 39 -6.53 14.25 3.42
CA GLU A 39 -5.46 13.68 4.23
C GLU A 39 -5.45 14.23 5.65
N ALA A 40 -5.52 15.56 5.79
CA ALA A 40 -5.53 16.20 7.10
C ALA A 40 -6.73 15.74 7.95
N HIS A 41 -7.87 15.47 7.31
CA HIS A 41 -9.05 14.94 7.99
C HIS A 41 -8.88 13.47 8.39
N VAL A 42 -8.34 12.63 7.51
CA VAL A 42 -8.04 11.21 7.80
C VAL A 42 -7.03 11.08 8.94
N LEU A 43 -6.05 11.98 9.00
CA LEU A 43 -4.95 11.94 9.96
C LEU A 43 -5.17 12.78 11.22
N ALA A 44 -6.35 13.41 11.36
CA ALA A 44 -6.65 14.34 12.43
C ALA A 44 -6.48 13.72 13.83
N GLU A 45 -6.79 12.43 13.97
CA GLU A 45 -6.69 11.68 15.22
C GLU A 45 -5.41 10.84 15.34
N ALA A 46 -4.70 10.62 14.22
CA ALA A 46 -3.54 9.73 14.18
C ALA A 46 -2.23 10.45 14.56
N ALA A 47 -2.10 11.74 14.27
CA ALA A 47 -0.88 12.51 14.49
C ALA A 47 -1.02 13.51 15.64
N THR A 48 -0.06 13.51 16.56
CA THR A 48 0.01 14.50 17.65
C THR A 48 0.89 15.70 17.31
N THR A 49 1.73 15.56 16.29
CA THR A 49 2.65 16.60 15.79
C THR A 49 2.53 16.80 14.27
N PRO A 50 2.90 17.98 13.73
CA PRO A 50 2.97 18.21 12.29
C PRO A 50 3.89 17.24 11.55
N GLU A 51 5.02 16.88 12.16
CA GLU A 51 6.01 15.96 11.59
C GLU A 51 5.45 14.54 11.46
N GLU A 52 4.80 14.04 12.51
CA GLU A 52 4.09 12.75 12.46
C GLU A 52 2.99 12.75 11.39
N ARG A 53 2.30 13.88 11.23
CA ARG A 53 1.23 14.02 10.24
C ARG A 53 1.77 13.88 8.81
N GLU A 54 2.91 14.48 8.50
CA GLU A 54 3.48 14.33 7.16
C GLU A 54 3.97 12.90 6.92
N VAL A 55 4.58 12.26 7.92
CA VAL A 55 4.99 10.84 7.82
C VAL A 55 3.79 9.93 7.58
N PHE A 56 2.68 10.14 8.30
CA PHE A 56 1.47 9.35 8.08
C PHE A 56 0.78 9.67 6.75
N ALA A 57 0.80 10.92 6.29
CA ALA A 57 0.30 11.30 4.97
C ALA A 57 1.10 10.61 3.86
N GLU A 58 2.42 10.64 3.95
CA GLU A 58 3.29 9.97 3.01
C GLU A 58 3.06 8.45 2.99
N THR A 59 2.94 7.84 4.18
CA THR A 59 2.63 6.41 4.31
C THR A 59 1.27 6.05 3.71
N LEU A 60 0.25 6.90 3.93
CA LEU A 60 -1.08 6.74 3.36
C LEU A 60 -1.06 6.80 1.83
N ARG A 61 -0.37 7.81 1.26
CA ARG A 61 -0.17 7.94 -0.20
C ARG A 61 0.49 6.69 -0.77
N GLY A 62 1.58 6.23 -0.14
CA GLY A 62 2.32 5.04 -0.57
C GLY A 62 1.45 3.79 -0.58
N ALA A 63 0.69 3.54 0.49
CA ALA A 63 -0.20 2.40 0.61
C ALA A 63 -1.34 2.41 -0.42
N MET A 64 -1.96 3.58 -0.65
CA MET A 64 -3.03 3.72 -1.64
C MET A 64 -2.54 3.47 -3.07
N LEU A 65 -1.44 4.13 -3.46
CA LEU A 65 -0.88 3.98 -4.79
C LEU A 65 -0.36 2.55 -5.03
N PHE A 66 0.21 1.90 -4.01
CA PHE A 66 0.62 0.50 -4.13
C PHE A 66 -0.58 -0.43 -4.35
N LYS A 67 -1.69 -0.22 -3.63
CA LYS A 67 -2.93 -0.98 -3.86
C LYS A 67 -3.44 -0.79 -5.30
N GLU A 68 -3.51 0.45 -5.78
CA GLU A 68 -3.91 0.74 -7.16
C GLU A 68 -2.96 0.06 -8.17
N LEU A 69 -1.65 0.07 -7.91
CA LEU A 69 -0.65 -0.57 -8.77
C LEU A 69 -0.88 -2.08 -8.85
N THR A 70 -1.08 -2.74 -7.70
CA THR A 70 -1.37 -4.18 -7.69
C THR A 70 -2.65 -4.52 -8.44
N GLN A 71 -3.72 -3.74 -8.27
CA GLN A 71 -4.98 -3.93 -8.99
C GLN A 71 -4.83 -3.76 -10.50
N ALA A 72 -4.06 -2.76 -10.95
CA ALA A 72 -3.79 -2.55 -12.37
C ALA A 72 -3.00 -3.72 -12.98
N LYS A 73 -1.97 -4.22 -12.27
CA LYS A 73 -1.18 -5.38 -12.69
C LYS A 73 -2.01 -6.67 -12.74
N ASP A 74 -2.83 -6.92 -11.72
CA ASP A 74 -3.71 -8.09 -11.67
C ASP A 74 -4.76 -8.07 -12.80
N ALA A 75 -5.19 -6.88 -13.23
CA ALA A 75 -6.08 -6.68 -14.36
C ALA A 75 -5.36 -6.75 -15.73
N GLY A 76 -4.04 -6.81 -15.77
CA GLY A 76 -3.23 -6.76 -16.99
C GLY A 76 -3.20 -5.37 -17.66
N ASP A 77 -3.57 -4.31 -16.94
CA ASP A 77 -3.54 -2.93 -17.44
C ASP A 77 -2.16 -2.30 -17.21
N GLU A 78 -1.22 -2.66 -18.08
CA GLU A 78 0.17 -2.20 -18.00
C GLU A 78 0.31 -0.68 -18.15
N ALA A 79 -0.55 -0.04 -18.94
CA ALA A 79 -0.53 1.41 -19.13
C ALA A 79 -0.90 2.14 -17.83
N ARG A 80 -1.94 1.65 -17.13
CA ARG A 80 -2.34 2.18 -15.84
C ARG A 80 -1.31 1.88 -14.75
N ALA A 81 -0.71 0.69 -14.75
CA ALA A 81 0.35 0.32 -13.81
C ALA A 81 1.57 1.25 -13.93
N GLU A 82 1.97 1.60 -15.15
CA GLU A 82 3.06 2.55 -15.40
C GLU A 82 2.71 3.96 -14.92
N GLU A 83 1.49 4.45 -15.21
CA GLU A 83 1.00 5.75 -14.73
C GLU A 83 1.06 5.85 -13.19
N ILE A 84 0.60 4.81 -12.49
CA ILE A 84 0.62 4.77 -11.02
C ILE A 84 2.05 4.72 -10.51
N SER A 85 2.94 3.95 -11.14
CA SER A 85 4.36 3.90 -10.77
C SER A 85 5.02 5.28 -10.86
N GLN A 86 4.70 6.05 -11.90
CA GLN A 86 5.18 7.44 -12.03
C GLN A 86 4.58 8.37 -10.97
N ARG A 87 3.31 8.17 -10.57
CA ARG A 87 2.69 8.92 -9.47
C ARG A 87 3.36 8.61 -8.12
N MET A 88 3.69 7.35 -7.85
CA MET A 88 4.45 6.97 -6.65
C MET A 88 5.78 7.72 -6.57
N VAL A 89 6.56 7.74 -7.66
CA VAL A 89 7.85 8.46 -7.72
C VAL A 89 7.69 9.97 -7.50
N LYS A 90 6.57 10.56 -7.92
CA LYS A 90 6.30 12.00 -7.75
C LYS A 90 5.82 12.36 -6.35
N LEU A 91 5.06 11.49 -5.69
CA LEU A 91 4.31 11.81 -4.48
C LEU A 91 4.88 11.19 -3.20
N CYS A 92 5.75 10.19 -3.32
CA CYS A 92 6.34 9.47 -2.21
C CYS A 92 7.87 9.57 -2.27
N SER A 93 8.53 9.60 -1.11
CA SER A 93 9.97 9.42 -1.06
C SER A 93 10.35 8.02 -1.52
N ARG A 94 11.59 7.89 -2.02
CA ARG A 94 12.17 6.60 -2.37
C ARG A 94 12.07 5.59 -1.22
N ARG A 95 12.33 6.04 0.01
CA ARG A 95 12.25 5.19 1.20
C ARG A 95 10.85 4.61 1.36
N THR A 96 9.80 5.43 1.27
CA THR A 96 8.40 4.98 1.37
C THR A 96 8.05 3.99 0.27
N ILE A 97 8.44 4.27 -0.98
CA ILE A 97 8.20 3.36 -2.11
C ILE A 97 8.82 1.98 -1.84
N VAL A 98 10.10 1.96 -1.47
CA VAL A 98 10.84 0.71 -1.20
C VAL A 98 10.24 -0.03 -0.01
N GLN A 99 9.83 0.68 1.06
CA GLN A 99 9.17 0.09 2.22
C GLN A 99 7.82 -0.55 1.85
N THR A 100 6.99 0.14 1.08
CA THR A 100 5.67 -0.38 0.71
C THR A 100 5.78 -1.59 -0.21
N ILE A 101 6.64 -1.53 -1.23
CA ILE A 101 6.82 -2.66 -2.17
C ILE A 101 7.44 -3.86 -1.44
N SER A 102 8.46 -3.65 -0.61
CA SER A 102 9.08 -4.75 0.16
C SER A 102 8.09 -5.40 1.13
N ALA A 103 7.22 -4.62 1.79
CA ALA A 103 6.14 -5.16 2.62
C ALA A 103 5.15 -6.01 1.79
N GLY A 104 4.80 -5.56 0.58
CA GLY A 104 3.95 -6.31 -0.34
C GLY A 104 4.58 -7.64 -0.79
N TYR A 105 5.86 -7.63 -1.19
CA TYR A 105 6.59 -8.84 -1.55
C TYR A 105 6.73 -9.79 -0.36
N LEU A 106 7.02 -9.28 0.84
CA LEU A 106 7.09 -10.08 2.06
C LEU A 106 5.74 -10.76 2.34
N GLN A 107 4.64 -10.02 2.28
CA GLN A 107 3.30 -10.55 2.50
C GLN A 107 2.93 -11.62 1.44
N ALA A 108 3.15 -11.33 0.16
CA ALA A 108 2.87 -12.27 -0.94
C ALA A 108 3.71 -13.55 -0.79
N GLY A 109 5.01 -13.39 -0.53
CA GLY A 109 5.94 -14.51 -0.39
C GLY A 109 5.66 -15.41 0.79
N LEU A 110 5.24 -14.86 1.93
CA LEU A 110 4.82 -15.67 3.08
C LEU A 110 3.54 -16.47 2.82
N ARG A 111 2.69 -16.01 1.89
CA ARG A 111 1.44 -16.68 1.54
C ARG A 111 1.64 -17.77 0.51
N GLU A 112 2.42 -17.49 -0.54
CA GLU A 112 2.43 -18.30 -1.77
C GLU A 112 3.84 -18.71 -2.22
N GLY A 113 4.90 -18.17 -1.61
CA GLY A 113 6.25 -18.19 -2.18
C GLY A 113 6.46 -17.07 -3.20
N LEU A 114 7.70 -16.89 -3.65
CA LEU A 114 8.05 -15.89 -4.66
C LEU A 114 8.87 -16.51 -5.81
N PRO A 115 8.72 -15.97 -7.03
CA PRO A 115 9.73 -16.17 -8.07
C PRO A 115 11.10 -15.72 -7.58
N LYS A 116 12.16 -16.43 -7.97
CA LYS A 116 13.53 -16.09 -7.56
C LYS A 116 13.90 -14.62 -7.79
N ALA A 117 13.57 -14.07 -8.96
CA ALA A 117 13.86 -12.67 -9.26
C ALA A 117 13.19 -11.71 -8.27
N THR A 118 11.91 -11.96 -7.92
CA THR A 118 11.16 -11.16 -6.95
C THR A 118 11.71 -11.31 -5.53
N HIS A 119 12.18 -12.50 -5.16
CA HIS A 119 12.84 -12.73 -3.88
C HIS A 119 14.18 -11.97 -3.80
N ASP A 120 15.01 -12.04 -4.84
CA ASP A 120 16.28 -11.31 -4.91
C ASP A 120 16.04 -9.78 -4.84
N GLU A 121 15.00 -9.27 -5.51
CA GLU A 121 14.56 -7.88 -5.40
C GLU A 121 14.12 -7.50 -3.97
N LEU A 122 13.33 -8.36 -3.31
CA LEU A 122 12.94 -8.17 -1.90
C LEU A 122 14.19 -8.06 -1.02
N MET A 123 15.16 -8.96 -1.17
CA MET A 123 16.38 -8.96 -0.38
C MET A 123 17.23 -7.70 -0.62
N ALA A 124 17.30 -7.22 -1.87
CA ALA A 124 18.00 -5.97 -2.20
C ALA A 124 17.30 -4.75 -1.56
N MET A 125 15.97 -4.69 -1.60
CA MET A 125 15.20 -3.61 -0.98
C MET A 125 15.34 -3.60 0.56
N LEU A 126 15.31 -4.77 1.21
CA LEU A 126 15.53 -4.87 2.65
C LEU A 126 16.95 -4.43 3.03
N ALA A 127 17.95 -4.72 2.20
CA ALA A 127 19.31 -4.23 2.40
C ALA A 127 19.40 -2.69 2.24
N GLU A 128 18.75 -2.10 1.23
CA GLU A 128 18.68 -0.64 1.06
C GLU A 128 18.03 0.06 2.27
N LEU A 129 17.02 -0.57 2.88
CA LEU A 129 16.34 -0.05 4.05
C LEU A 129 17.08 -0.30 5.37
N GLU A 130 18.24 -0.97 5.33
CA GLU A 130 19.01 -1.43 6.49
C GLU A 130 18.17 -2.32 7.43
N VAL A 131 17.20 -3.05 6.89
CA VAL A 131 16.33 -3.94 7.65
C VAL A 131 17.07 -5.23 7.98
N GLY A 132 17.39 -5.39 9.27
CA GLY A 132 18.02 -6.59 9.81
C GLY A 132 17.08 -7.45 10.66
N GLY A 133 17.68 -8.41 11.38
CA GLY A 133 17.00 -9.15 12.44
C GLY A 133 15.86 -10.04 11.96
N GLU A 134 14.71 -9.92 12.61
CA GLU A 134 13.56 -10.82 12.43
C GLU A 134 12.93 -10.70 11.04
N ILE A 135 12.74 -9.47 10.54
CA ILE A 135 12.12 -9.24 9.22
C ILE A 135 13.00 -9.83 8.10
N ARG A 136 14.32 -9.67 8.20
CA ARG A 136 15.25 -10.26 7.24
C ARG A 136 15.20 -11.78 7.26
N ARG A 137 15.21 -12.40 8.45
CA ARG A 137 15.07 -13.87 8.58
C ARG A 137 13.74 -14.36 8.02
N LEU A 138 12.67 -13.59 8.23
CA LEU A 138 11.36 -13.90 7.69
C LEU A 138 11.38 -13.89 6.15
N ALA A 139 11.98 -12.87 5.54
CA ALA A 139 12.16 -12.82 4.09
C ALA A 139 13.03 -13.97 3.55
N GLU A 140 14.12 -14.33 4.24
CA GLU A 140 14.99 -15.47 3.90
C GLU A 140 14.25 -16.82 3.99
N SER A 141 13.18 -16.91 4.77
CA SER A 141 12.37 -18.13 4.94
C SER A 141 11.30 -18.34 3.86
N ILE A 142 11.07 -17.34 2.99
CA ILE A 142 10.07 -17.42 1.92
C ILE A 142 10.46 -18.55 0.94
N PRO A 143 9.53 -19.48 0.61
CA PRO A 143 9.76 -20.47 -0.44
C PRO A 143 10.00 -19.79 -1.80
N VAL A 144 11.06 -20.19 -2.50
CA VAL A 144 11.42 -19.65 -3.82
C VAL A 144 11.20 -20.71 -4.89
N HIS A 145 10.53 -20.33 -5.98
CA HIS A 145 10.22 -21.22 -7.11
C HIS A 145 10.65 -20.63 -8.47
#